data_AF-A0A940TRJ9-F1
#
_entry.id   AF-A0A940TRJ9-F1
#
_cell.length_a   1.000
_cell.length_b   1.000
_cell.length_c   1.000
_cell.angle_alpha   90.00
_cell.angle_beta   90.00
_cell.angle_gamma   90.00
#
_symmetry.space_group_name_H-M   'P 1'
#
loop_
_entity.id
_entity.type
_entity.pdbx_description
1 polymer ?
#
loop_
_entity_poly.entity_id
_entity_poly.type
_entity_poly.pdbx_seq_one_letter_code
_entity_poly.pdbx_strand_id
1 'polypeptide(L)'
;GDGNVHVLYFKDGMEQEEWATKIKQATESLYRAALEMGGKITAEHGIGLTRKPYLTLDLNEAQMGLLKGIKKTFDPKGILNPGKIFDP
;
A
#
# COMPACT_ATOMS: atom_id res chain seq x y z
N GLY A 1 -13.09 4.53 19.93
CA GLY A 1 -11.91 3.85 19.34
C GLY A 1 -11.11 4.85 18.54
N ASP A 2 -9.99 4.44 17.98
CA ASP A 2 -9.10 5.27 17.14
C ASP A 2 -9.49 5.29 15.65
N GLY A 3 -10.51 4.51 15.26
CA GLY A 3 -10.98 4.41 13.87
C GLY A 3 -10.22 3.38 13.04
N ASN A 4 -9.36 2.55 13.64
CA ASN A 4 -8.66 1.46 12.96
C ASN A 4 -9.58 0.24 12.76
N VAL A 5 -9.64 -0.28 11.52
CA VAL A 5 -10.46 -1.44 11.14
C VAL A 5 -9.58 -2.52 10.52
N HIS A 6 -9.65 -3.73 11.07
CA HIS A 6 -8.93 -4.89 10.58
C HIS A 6 -9.83 -5.70 9.64
N VAL A 7 -9.48 -5.72 8.36
CA VAL A 7 -10.20 -6.48 7.33
C VAL A 7 -9.46 -7.77 7.03
N LEU A 8 -10.18 -8.89 7.02
CA LEU A 8 -9.67 -10.21 6.68
C LEU A 8 -10.40 -10.74 5.44
N TYR A 9 -9.64 -11.35 4.54
CA TYR A 9 -10.18 -12.06 3.38
C TYR A 9 -10.01 -13.56 3.60
N PHE A 10 -11.06 -14.33 3.30
CA PHE A 10 -11.03 -15.79 3.38
C PHE A 10 -11.14 -16.39 1.98
N LYS A 11 -10.24 -17.33 1.68
CA LYS A 11 -10.14 -17.99 0.36
C LYS A 11 -11.34 -18.89 0.05
N ASP A 12 -12.00 -19.41 1.09
CA ASP A 12 -13.24 -20.19 1.02
C ASP A 12 -13.28 -21.23 -0.13
N GLY A 13 -12.26 -22.09 -0.19
CA GLY A 13 -12.17 -23.15 -1.19
C GLY A 13 -11.89 -22.69 -2.64
N MET A 14 -11.79 -21.39 -2.93
CA MET A 14 -11.47 -20.89 -4.27
C MET A 14 -10.13 -21.45 -4.77
N GLU A 15 -10.00 -21.62 -6.07
CA GLU A 15 -8.72 -21.98 -6.68
C GLU A 15 -7.68 -20.85 -6.49
N GLN A 16 -6.40 -21.20 -6.46
CA GLN A 16 -5.34 -20.23 -6.12
C GLN A 16 -5.25 -19.05 -7.10
N GLU A 17 -5.43 -19.31 -8.39
CA GLU A 17 -5.36 -18.29 -9.43
C GLU A 17 -6.56 -17.32 -9.39
N GLU A 18 -7.76 -17.87 -9.18
CA GLU A 18 -8.97 -17.09 -8.96
C GLU A 18 -8.83 -16.23 -7.70
N TRP A 19 -8.38 -16.82 -6.61
CA TRP A 19 -8.15 -16.14 -5.34
C TRP A 19 -7.18 -14.97 -5.49
N ALA A 20 -6.03 -15.19 -6.15
CA ALA A 20 -5.02 -14.16 -6.35
C ALA A 20 -5.56 -12.96 -7.14
N THR A 21 -6.41 -13.21 -8.13
CA THR A 21 -7.06 -12.15 -8.91
C THR A 21 -8.10 -11.40 -8.07
N LYS A 22 -8.99 -12.13 -7.39
CA LYS A 22 -10.07 -11.54 -6.59
C LYS A 22 -9.56 -10.75 -5.40
N ILE A 23 -8.55 -11.24 -4.68
CA ILE A 23 -8.03 -10.52 -3.52
C ILE A 23 -7.39 -9.19 -3.91
N LYS A 24 -6.71 -9.13 -5.07
CA LYS A 24 -6.13 -7.88 -5.57
C LYS A 24 -7.23 -6.85 -5.87
N GLN A 25 -8.29 -7.26 -6.58
CA GLN A 25 -9.43 -6.40 -6.88
C GLN A 25 -10.16 -5.95 -5.62
N ALA A 26 -10.46 -6.88 -4.70
CA ALA A 26 -11.13 -6.57 -3.44
C ALA A 26 -10.30 -5.63 -2.56
N THR A 27 -8.97 -5.78 -2.56
CA THR A 27 -8.04 -4.90 -1.84
C THR A 27 -8.06 -3.48 -2.40
N GLU A 28 -8.00 -3.34 -3.74
CA GLU A 28 -8.06 -2.01 -4.37
C GLU A 28 -9.41 -1.32 -4.10
N SER A 29 -10.53 -2.05 -4.22
CA SER A 29 -11.86 -1.52 -3.92
C SER A 29 -11.98 -1.09 -2.46
N LEU A 30 -11.44 -1.88 -1.52
CA LEU A 30 -11.42 -1.52 -0.10
C LEU A 30 -10.64 -0.21 0.13
N TYR A 31 -9.47 -0.07 -0.46
CA TYR A 31 -8.67 1.15 -0.32
C TYR A 31 -9.35 2.38 -0.90
N ARG A 32 -10.00 2.26 -2.06
CA ARG A 32 -10.77 3.36 -2.65
C ARG A 32 -11.92 3.78 -1.75
N ALA A 33 -12.69 2.82 -1.23
CA ALA A 33 -13.77 3.11 -0.29
C ALA A 33 -13.26 3.79 0.99
N ALA A 34 -12.14 3.33 1.55
CA ALA A 34 -11.53 3.96 2.71
C ALA A 34 -11.12 5.41 2.43
N LEU A 35 -10.54 5.70 1.26
CA LEU A 35 -10.12 7.04 0.85
C LEU A 35 -11.32 7.96 0.57
N GLU A 36 -12.39 7.46 -0.04
CA GLU A 36 -13.65 8.21 -0.25
C GLU A 36 -14.27 8.68 1.08
N MET A 37 -14.08 7.90 2.15
CA MET A 37 -14.50 8.26 3.51
C MET A 37 -13.49 9.15 4.26
N GLY A 38 -12.42 9.62 3.60
CA GLY A 38 -11.36 10.42 4.21
C GLY A 38 -10.37 9.62 5.07
N GLY A 39 -10.38 8.28 4.96
CA GLY A 39 -9.47 7.38 5.65
C GLY A 39 -8.09 7.24 4.99
N LYS A 40 -7.37 6.17 5.37
CA LYS A 40 -6.03 5.83 4.86
C LYS A 40 -5.94 4.36 4.45
N ILE A 41 -5.06 4.06 3.50
CA ILE A 41 -4.86 2.68 3.03
C ILE A 41 -4.13 1.78 4.05
N THR A 42 -3.56 2.39 5.09
CA THR A 42 -2.95 1.69 6.22
C THR A 42 -3.02 2.55 7.47
N ALA A 43 -3.41 1.94 8.60
CA ALA A 43 -3.38 2.57 9.92
C ALA A 43 -2.03 2.31 10.62
N GLU A 44 -1.59 1.05 10.70
CA GLU A 44 -0.43 0.64 11.51
C GLU A 44 0.60 -0.25 10.79
N HIS A 45 0.18 -1.09 9.83
CA HIS A 45 1.07 -2.10 9.22
C HIS A 45 2.05 -1.53 8.17
N GLY A 46 1.90 -0.26 7.82
CA GLY A 46 2.76 0.42 6.84
C GLY A 46 2.61 -0.11 5.41
N ILE A 47 3.54 0.32 4.55
CA ILE A 47 3.44 0.15 3.09
C ILE A 47 4.22 -1.07 2.57
N GLY A 48 5.53 -1.11 2.84
CA GLY A 48 6.41 -2.23 2.46
C GLY A 48 6.40 -2.53 0.95
N LEU A 49 6.42 -3.82 0.60
CA LEU A 49 6.23 -4.30 -0.77
C LEU A 49 4.75 -4.44 -1.12
N THR A 50 3.96 -4.97 -0.18
CA THR A 50 2.57 -5.39 -0.40
C THR A 50 1.67 -4.23 -0.79
N ARG A 51 1.83 -3.06 -0.14
CA ARG A 51 0.97 -1.90 -0.42
C ARG A 51 1.63 -0.86 -1.34
N LYS A 52 2.88 -1.07 -1.75
CA LYS A 52 3.59 -0.17 -2.69
C LYS A 52 2.76 0.15 -3.94
N PRO A 53 2.08 -0.81 -4.60
CA PRO A 53 1.30 -0.52 -5.81
C PRO A 53 0.12 0.43 -5.60
N TYR A 54 -0.33 0.62 -4.35
CA TYR A 54 -1.50 1.44 -4.02
C TYR A 54 -1.14 2.81 -3.44
N LEU A 55 0.15 3.12 -3.26
CA LEU A 55 0.61 4.40 -2.69
C LEU A 55 0.04 5.62 -3.40
N THR A 56 -0.05 5.55 -4.74
CA THR A 56 -0.54 6.65 -5.57
C THR A 56 -2.05 6.86 -5.47
N LEU A 57 -2.78 5.95 -4.81
CA LEU A 57 -4.19 6.17 -4.46
C LEU A 57 -4.31 7.16 -3.29
N ASP A 58 -3.39 7.12 -2.32
CA ASP A 58 -3.43 7.93 -1.08
C ASP A 58 -2.55 9.18 -1.18
N LEU A 59 -1.40 9.08 -1.86
CA LEU A 59 -0.41 10.14 -1.96
C LEU A 59 -0.38 10.77 -3.34
N ASN A 60 -0.35 12.11 -3.37
CA ASN A 60 -0.16 12.87 -4.59
C ASN A 60 1.31 12.93 -5.03
N GLU A 61 1.55 13.47 -6.22
CA GLU A 61 2.89 13.56 -6.82
C GLU A 61 3.89 14.36 -5.97
N ALA A 62 3.44 15.45 -5.34
CA ALA A 62 4.30 16.28 -4.49
C ALA A 62 4.77 15.52 -3.23
N GLN A 63 3.85 14.80 -2.57
CA GLN A 63 4.17 13.94 -1.43
C GLN A 63 5.12 12.81 -1.84
N MET A 64 4.86 12.17 -2.99
CA MET A 64 5.74 11.13 -3.53
C MET A 64 7.13 11.67 -3.85
N GLY A 65 7.23 12.87 -4.46
CA GLY A 65 8.49 13.54 -4.75
C GLY A 65 9.29 13.86 -3.49
N LEU A 66 8.62 14.37 -2.46
CA LEU A 66 9.25 14.67 -1.16
C LEU A 66 9.85 13.41 -0.53
N LEU A 67 9.09 12.31 -0.46
CA LEU A 67 9.58 11.07 0.16
C LEU A 67 10.75 10.46 -0.63
N LYS A 68 10.70 10.49 -1.97
CA LYS A 68 11.82 10.07 -2.82
C LYS A 68 13.06 10.94 -2.61
N GLY A 69 12.87 12.26 -2.46
CA GLY A 69 13.94 13.20 -2.13
C GLY A 69 14.62 12.85 -0.80
N ILE A 70 13.83 12.66 0.26
CA ILE A 70 14.33 12.22 1.58
C ILE A 70 15.11 10.91 1.44
N LYS A 71 14.55 9.91 0.75
CA LYS A 71 15.22 8.61 0.54
C LYS A 71 16.59 8.79 -0.14
N LYS A 72 16.66 9.61 -1.18
CA LYS A 72 17.91 9.87 -1.92
C LYS A 72 18.95 10.61 -1.07
N THR A 73 18.53 11.53 -0.20
CA THR A 73 19.42 12.27 0.70
C THR A 73 20.11 11.34 1.70
N PHE A 74 19.38 10.40 2.29
CA PHE A 74 19.89 9.51 3.35
C PHE A 74 20.41 8.16 2.85
N ASP A 75 20.01 7.72 1.66
CA ASP A 75 20.48 6.49 1.03
C ASP A 75 20.80 6.71 -0.47
N PRO A 76 21.85 7.48 -0.79
CA PRO A 76 22.22 7.80 -2.16
C PRO A 76 22.70 6.57 -2.96
N LYS A 77 23.03 5.46 -2.28
CA LYS A 77 23.45 4.19 -2.91
C LYS A 77 22.29 3.18 -3.04
N GLY A 78 21.11 3.49 -2.51
CA GLY A 78 19.94 2.61 -2.57
C GLY A 78 20.10 1.27 -1.82
N ILE A 79 21.00 1.18 -0.84
CA ILE A 79 21.31 -0.09 -0.16
C ILE A 79 20.38 -0.38 1.02
N LEU A 80 19.71 0.65 1.55
CA LEU A 80 18.81 0.50 2.69
C LEU A 80 17.44 0.04 2.21
N ASN A 81 17.24 -1.28 2.23
CA ASN A 81 15.94 -1.94 2.01
C ASN A 81 15.38 -1.71 0.58
N PRO A 82 16.12 -2.11 -0.47
CA PRO A 82 15.77 -1.83 -1.86
C PRO A 82 14.41 -2.42 -2.27
N GLY A 83 13.69 -1.70 -3.12
CA GLY A 83 12.41 -2.13 -3.69
C GLY A 83 11.19 -1.96 -2.78
N LYS A 84 11.38 -1.68 -1.47
CA LYS A 84 10.27 -1.36 -0.55
C LYS A 84 9.92 0.11 -0.67
N ILE A 85 8.62 0.41 -0.83
CA ILE A 85 8.05 1.76 -1.05
C ILE A 85 8.47 2.40 -2.38
N PHE A 86 9.76 2.39 -2.72
CA PHE A 86 10.31 2.91 -3.97
C PHE A 86 11.10 1.84 -4.70
N ASP A 87 11.07 1.89 -6.03
CA ASP A 87 11.96 1.09 -6.86
C ASP A 87 13.39 1.67 -6.84
N PRO A 88 14.44 0.83 -7.01
CA PRO A 88 15.84 1.25 -7.00
C PRO A 88 16.20 2.30 -8.07
#